data_AF-A0A2V6YS20-F1
#
_entry.id   AF-A0A2V6YS20-F1
#
_cell.length_a   1.000
_cell.length_b   1.000
_cell.length_c   1.000
_cell.angle_alpha   90.00
_cell.angle_beta   90.00
_cell.angle_gamma   90.00
#
_symmetry.space_group_name_H-M   'P 1'
#
loop_
_entity.id
_entity.type
_entity.pdbx_description
1 polymer ?
#
loop_
_entity_poly.entity_id
_entity_poly.type
_entity_poly.pdbx_seq_one_letter_code
_entity_poly.pdbx_strand_id
1 'polypeptide(L)'
;MADDWQDLEFLRHVFDETQVVRKPLTGIITGYHVLPYILVGPEHDQPGRSVEVRGRIKVSPRLVIGAGGGPTYGEMFNETELMDRRLIARVFSFRYASRVSLESEELRIRRQERDAHGHLERVLEELSQREVINTGVITTPDVRFYPVSIDRFIREILDQEFRE
;
A
#
# COMPACT_ATOMS: atom_id res chain seq x y z
N MET A 1 -1.84 7.85 26.41
CA MET A 1 -1.00 6.65 26.56
C MET A 1 -1.76 5.36 26.25
N ALA A 2 -2.97 5.09 26.75
CA ALA A 2 -3.71 3.87 26.36
C ALA A 2 -4.15 3.83 24.88
N ASP A 3 -4.53 4.99 24.33
CA ASP A 3 -4.98 5.16 22.94
C ASP A 3 -3.89 4.82 21.92
N ASP A 4 -2.64 5.21 22.18
CA ASP A 4 -1.50 4.93 21.29
C ASP A 4 -1.19 3.42 21.17
N TRP A 5 -1.38 2.66 22.27
CA TRP A 5 -1.15 1.21 22.27
C TRP A 5 -2.24 0.48 21.49
N GLN A 6 -3.51 0.86 21.67
CA GLN A 6 -4.64 0.31 20.91
C GLN A 6 -4.49 0.60 19.41
N ASP A 7 -4.04 1.80 19.08
CA ASP A 7 -3.73 2.16 17.70
C ASP A 7 -2.61 1.29 17.13
N LEU A 8 -1.51 1.07 17.86
CA LEU A 8 -0.42 0.21 17.39
C LEU A 8 -0.86 -1.23 17.17
N GLU A 9 -1.70 -1.79 18.04
CA GLU A 9 -2.25 -3.12 17.87
C GLU A 9 -3.18 -3.21 16.65
N PHE A 10 -4.00 -2.19 16.43
CA PHE A 10 -4.86 -2.12 15.26
C PHE A 10 -4.06 -1.97 13.96
N LEU A 11 -3.05 -1.10 13.92
CA LEU A 11 -2.17 -0.97 12.75
C LEU A 11 -1.42 -2.27 12.47
N ARG A 12 -0.95 -2.97 13.52
CA ARG A 12 -0.35 -4.30 13.38
C ARG A 12 -1.36 -5.29 12.80
N HIS A 13 -2.60 -5.28 13.27
CA HIS A 13 -3.65 -6.13 12.72
C HIS A 13 -3.92 -5.83 11.24
N VAL A 14 -4.06 -4.56 10.84
CA VAL A 14 -4.20 -4.18 9.42
C VAL A 14 -3.01 -4.67 8.61
N PHE A 15 -1.80 -4.49 9.13
CA PHE A 15 -0.59 -5.00 8.50
C PHE A 15 -0.66 -6.51 8.32
N ASP A 16 -0.97 -7.27 9.37
CA ASP A 16 -0.98 -8.74 9.38
C ASP A 16 -2.13 -9.37 8.58
N GLU A 17 -3.25 -8.68 8.40
CA GLU A 17 -4.39 -9.14 7.62
C GLU A 17 -4.39 -8.65 6.15
N THR A 18 -3.59 -7.64 5.81
CA THR A 18 -3.42 -7.20 4.41
C THR A 18 -2.89 -8.36 3.57
N GLN A 19 -3.40 -8.66 2.38
CA GLN A 19 -2.85 -9.74 1.55
C GLN A 19 -2.36 -9.22 0.21
N VAL A 20 -1.16 -9.64 -0.20
CA VAL A 20 -0.66 -9.41 -1.55
C VAL A 20 -1.16 -10.55 -2.43
N VAL A 21 -2.33 -10.34 -3.05
CA VAL A 21 -3.02 -11.35 -3.88
C VAL A 21 -2.26 -11.62 -5.17
N ARG A 22 -1.63 -10.58 -5.73
CA ARG A 22 -0.83 -10.69 -6.94
C ARG A 22 0.39 -9.82 -6.85
N LYS A 23 1.56 -10.39 -7.12
CA LYS A 23 2.81 -9.65 -7.24
C LYS A 23 3.05 -9.24 -8.69
N PRO A 24 3.63 -8.05 -8.93
CA PRO A 24 4.11 -7.70 -10.26
C PRO A 24 5.24 -8.66 -10.68
N LEU A 25 5.23 -9.11 -11.94
CA LEU A 25 6.25 -10.01 -12.50
C LEU A 25 7.59 -9.32 -12.79
N THR A 26 7.61 -7.98 -12.81
CA THR A 26 8.84 -7.19 -12.97
C THR A 26 9.49 -6.97 -11.60
N GLY A 27 10.65 -7.60 -11.37
CA GLY A 27 11.45 -7.42 -10.15
C GLY A 27 12.02 -6.00 -10.00
N ILE A 28 12.45 -5.66 -8.78
CA ILE A 28 13.19 -4.44 -8.43
C ILE A 28 14.67 -4.67 -8.79
N ILE A 29 14.96 -5.00 -10.05
CA ILE A 29 16.32 -5.28 -10.52
C ILE A 29 17.02 -3.97 -10.86
N THR A 30 17.84 -3.49 -9.91
CA THR A 30 18.88 -2.47 -10.07
C THR A 30 18.44 -1.17 -10.76
N GLY A 31 17.71 -0.30 -10.06
CA GLY A 31 17.42 1.03 -10.56
C GLY A 31 16.25 1.73 -9.87
N TYR A 32 15.70 2.74 -10.54
CA TYR A 32 14.44 3.37 -10.16
C TYR A 32 13.28 2.56 -10.71
N HIS A 33 12.46 1.96 -9.84
CA HIS A 33 11.34 1.11 -10.24
C HIS A 33 10.02 1.81 -9.94
N VAL A 34 9.11 1.76 -10.90
CA VAL A 34 7.71 2.16 -10.68
C VAL A 34 6.92 0.88 -10.47
N LEU A 35 6.30 0.76 -9.30
CA LEU A 35 5.42 -0.35 -8.92
C LEU A 35 3.97 0.14 -8.91
N PRO A 36 3.22 -0.07 -10.00
CA PRO A 36 1.78 0.10 -10.00
C PRO A 36 1.14 -0.86 -8.99
N TYR A 37 0.20 -0.35 -8.22
CA TYR A 37 -0.59 -1.16 -7.31
C TYR A 37 -2.08 -0.85 -7.46
N ILE A 38 -2.90 -1.86 -7.21
CA ILE A 38 -4.33 -1.75 -6.99
C ILE A 38 -4.62 -2.37 -5.64
N LEU A 39 -5.08 -1.56 -4.71
CA LEU A 39 -5.54 -1.98 -3.40
C LEU A 39 -7.07 -1.98 -3.39
N VAL A 40 -7.65 -3.06 -2.88
CA VAL A 40 -9.10 -3.22 -2.72
C VAL A 40 -9.40 -3.53 -1.27
N GLY A 41 -10.40 -2.87 -0.70
CA GLY A 41 -10.93 -3.24 0.61
C GLY A 41 -12.37 -2.77 0.78
N PRO A 42 -13.03 -3.15 1.88
CA PRO A 42 -14.40 -2.74 2.15
C PRO A 42 -14.48 -1.23 2.42
N GLU A 43 -15.58 -0.60 2.02
CA GLU A 43 -15.88 0.78 2.45
C GLU A 43 -16.21 0.77 3.95
N HIS A 44 -15.58 1.66 4.72
CA HIS A 44 -15.69 1.65 6.19
C HIS A 44 -17.14 1.75 6.67
N ASP A 45 -17.91 2.67 6.09
CA ASP A 45 -19.30 2.92 6.49
C ASP A 45 -20.29 1.94 5.85
N GLN A 46 -19.89 1.22 4.79
CA GLN A 46 -20.75 0.33 4.00
C GLN A 46 -19.98 -0.92 3.56
N PRO A 47 -19.91 -1.98 4.40
CA PRO A 47 -19.11 -3.18 4.09
C PRO A 47 -19.60 -3.98 2.88
N GLY A 48 -20.83 -3.74 2.40
CA GLY A 48 -21.33 -4.28 1.12
C GLY A 48 -20.80 -3.55 -0.12
N ARG A 49 -20.03 -2.48 0.07
CA ARG A 49 -19.33 -1.70 -0.96
C ARG A 49 -17.83 -1.82 -0.78
N SER A 50 -17.09 -1.40 -1.80
CA SER A 50 -15.64 -1.44 -1.75
C SER A 50 -15.02 -0.13 -2.20
N VAL A 51 -13.79 0.07 -1.76
CA VAL A 51 -12.93 1.16 -2.21
C VAL A 51 -11.73 0.55 -2.89
N GLU A 52 -11.46 1.07 -4.07
CA GLU A 52 -10.28 0.78 -4.86
C GLU A 52 -9.32 1.98 -4.77
N VAL A 53 -8.09 1.71 -4.34
CA VAL A 53 -7.01 2.69 -4.34
C VAL A 53 -5.98 2.23 -5.36
N ARG A 54 -5.82 3.01 -6.43
CA ARG A 54 -4.76 2.79 -7.42
C ARG A 54 -3.67 3.82 -7.20
N GLY A 55 -2.43 3.42 -7.45
CA GLY A 55 -1.33 4.36 -7.47
C GLY A 55 -0.09 3.71 -8.06
N ARG A 56 0.99 4.50 -8.09
CA ARG A 56 2.31 4.03 -8.47
C ARG A 56 3.29 4.40 -7.39
N ILE A 57 4.13 3.44 -7.03
CA ILE A 57 5.18 3.65 -6.03
C ILE A 57 6.50 3.64 -6.75
N LYS A 58 7.21 4.75 -6.67
CA LYS A 58 8.56 4.87 -7.17
C LYS A 58 9.51 4.44 -6.07
N VAL A 59 10.35 3.45 -6.38
CA VAL A 59 11.30 2.83 -5.46
C VAL A 59 12.69 3.08 -5.99
N SER A 60 13.56 3.66 -5.17
CA SER A 60 14.95 3.97 -5.55
C SER A 60 15.95 3.45 -4.51
N PRO A 61 17.00 2.70 -4.90
CA PRO A 61 18.02 2.17 -3.98
C PRO A 61 18.99 3.24 -3.44
N ARG A 62 18.63 4.53 -3.50
CA ARG A 62 19.43 5.59 -2.91
C ARG A 62 19.38 5.47 -1.38
N LEU A 63 20.56 5.28 -0.79
CA LEU A 63 20.83 5.43 0.64
C LEU A 63 20.42 6.84 1.09
N VAL A 64 19.17 7.02 1.52
CA VAL A 64 18.73 8.25 2.18
C VAL A 64 19.16 8.13 3.64
N ILE A 65 20.43 8.45 3.92
CA ILE A 65 20.82 8.89 5.27
C ILE A 65 20.37 10.34 5.37
N GLY A 66 19.06 10.54 5.56
CA GLY A 66 18.53 11.84 5.95
C GLY A 66 18.83 12.06 7.42
N ALA A 67 19.55 13.13 7.77
CA ALA A 67 19.76 13.54 9.16
C ALA A 67 18.49 14.14 9.82
N GLY A 68 17.30 13.75 9.35
CA GLY A 68 16.00 14.25 9.77
C GLY A 68 14.93 13.17 9.58
N GLY A 69 13.88 13.20 10.41
CA GLY A 69 12.80 12.21 10.39
C GLY A 69 12.24 11.99 8.99
N GLY A 70 11.91 10.74 8.66
CA GLY A 70 11.31 10.38 7.38
C GLY A 70 9.97 11.09 7.15
N PRO A 71 9.52 11.20 5.89
CA PRO A 71 8.24 11.83 5.58
C PRO A 71 7.09 11.09 6.26
N THR A 72 6.05 11.80 6.62
CA THR A 72 4.82 11.22 7.18
C THR A 72 3.97 10.58 6.09
N TYR A 73 3.02 9.72 6.48
CA TYR A 73 2.08 9.13 5.51
C TYR A 73 1.28 10.18 4.74
N GLY A 74 0.86 11.27 5.39
CA GLY A 74 0.13 12.36 4.71
C GLY A 74 0.98 13.02 3.63
N GLU A 75 2.26 13.28 3.90
CA GLU A 75 3.20 13.89 2.94
C GLU A 75 3.54 12.93 1.78
N MET A 76 3.70 11.64 2.07
CA MET A 76 4.06 10.63 1.06
C MET A 76 2.98 10.41 0.00
N PHE A 77 1.71 10.39 0.42
CA PHE A 77 0.59 10.07 -0.46
C PHE A 77 -0.19 11.31 -0.92
N ASN A 78 0.10 12.49 -0.35
CA ASN A 78 -0.57 13.76 -0.63
C ASN A 78 -2.11 13.64 -0.60
N GLU A 79 -2.62 12.82 0.33
CA GLU A 79 -4.02 12.47 0.46
C GLU A 79 -4.38 12.26 1.92
N THR A 80 -5.46 12.90 2.36
CA THR A 80 -5.88 12.95 3.77
C THR A 80 -7.38 12.75 3.97
N GLU A 81 -8.18 12.73 2.90
CA GLU A 81 -9.65 12.61 2.99
C GLU A 81 -10.07 11.17 3.28
N LEU A 82 -9.48 10.20 2.58
CA LEU A 82 -9.72 8.77 2.86
C LEU A 82 -8.89 8.27 4.05
N MET A 83 -7.70 8.86 4.26
CA MET A 83 -6.74 8.38 5.26
C MET A 83 -7.22 8.66 6.68
N ASP A 84 -7.10 7.67 7.57
CA ASP A 84 -7.39 7.88 8.98
C ASP A 84 -6.42 8.89 9.60
N ARG A 85 -6.95 9.82 10.42
CA ARG A 85 -6.16 10.88 11.08
C ARG A 85 -5.01 10.34 11.94
N ARG A 86 -5.13 9.11 12.46
CA ARG A 86 -4.09 8.43 13.23
C ARG A 86 -2.83 8.18 12.42
N LEU A 87 -2.91 8.13 11.09
CA LEU A 87 -1.78 7.88 10.19
C LEU A 87 -1.13 9.15 9.68
N ILE A 88 -1.89 10.24 9.49
CA ILE A 88 -1.44 11.44 8.76
C ILE A 88 -0.09 11.96 9.27
N ALA A 89 0.10 12.05 10.59
CA ALA A 89 1.32 12.58 11.22
C ALA A 89 2.35 11.48 11.57
N ARG A 90 2.05 10.20 11.32
CA ARG A 90 3.00 9.12 11.61
C ARG A 90 4.07 9.07 10.54
N VAL A 91 5.32 9.02 11.00
CA VAL A 91 6.49 8.86 10.14
C VAL A 91 6.39 7.53 9.40
N PHE A 92 6.49 7.59 8.07
CA PHE A 92 6.68 6.40 7.25
C PHE A 92 8.03 5.80 7.62
N SER A 93 8.03 4.62 8.24
CA SER A 93 9.27 3.96 8.62
C SER A 93 9.32 2.56 8.05
N PHE A 94 10.21 2.39 7.08
CA PHE A 94 10.71 1.07 6.78
C PHE A 94 11.58 0.61 7.95
N ARG A 95 10.99 -0.08 8.93
CA ARG A 95 11.79 -0.67 10.01
C ARG A 95 12.84 -1.68 9.49
N TYR A 96 12.74 -2.13 8.24
CA TYR A 96 13.60 -3.17 7.65
C TYR A 96 14.19 -2.87 6.25
N ALA A 97 13.82 -1.77 5.56
CA ALA A 97 14.41 -1.38 4.27
C ALA A 97 15.27 -0.12 4.41
N SER A 98 16.33 -0.22 5.21
CA SER A 98 17.19 0.91 5.63
C SER A 98 17.97 1.62 4.52
N ARG A 99 17.62 1.47 3.23
CA ARG A 99 18.37 2.00 2.07
C ARG A 99 17.52 2.36 0.84
N VAL A 100 16.21 2.56 0.98
CA VAL A 100 15.30 2.79 -0.17
C VAL A 100 14.50 4.08 -0.01
N SER A 101 14.49 4.92 -1.05
CA SER A 101 13.61 6.10 -1.16
C SER A 101 12.31 5.71 -1.87
N LEU A 102 11.19 6.28 -1.39
CA LEU A 102 9.88 6.10 -1.99
C LEU A 102 9.23 7.42 -2.38
N GLU A 103 8.47 7.40 -3.47
CA GLU A 103 7.51 8.45 -3.82
C GLU A 103 6.21 7.76 -4.26
N SER A 104 5.05 8.21 -3.75
CA SER A 104 3.75 7.78 -4.28
C SER A 104 3.25 8.78 -5.30
N GLU A 105 2.83 8.30 -6.46
CA GLU A 105 2.27 9.11 -7.53
C GLU A 105 0.96 8.52 -8.04
N GLU A 106 0.18 9.39 -8.69
CA GLU A 106 -1.05 9.02 -9.39
C GLU A 106 -2.07 8.27 -8.53
N LEU A 107 -2.16 8.68 -7.27
CA LEU A 107 -3.16 8.15 -6.36
C LEU A 107 -4.56 8.44 -6.91
N ARG A 108 -5.35 7.38 -7.07
CA ARG A 108 -6.74 7.45 -7.52
C ARG A 108 -7.58 6.57 -6.60
N ILE A 109 -8.54 7.19 -5.95
CA ILE A 109 -9.47 6.52 -5.04
C ILE A 109 -10.82 6.43 -5.75
N ARG A 110 -11.42 5.24 -5.78
CA ARG A 110 -12.72 4.99 -6.38
C ARG A 110 -13.57 4.14 -5.46
N ARG A 111 -14.79 4.61 -5.18
CA ARG A 111 -15.80 3.81 -4.49
C ARG A 111 -16.54 2.95 -5.51
N GLN A 112 -16.90 1.74 -5.10
CA GLN A 112 -17.53 0.74 -5.94
C GLN A 112 -18.77 0.21 -5.22
N GLU A 113 -19.84 -0.01 -5.96
CA GLU A 113 -21.10 -0.50 -5.39
C GLU A 113 -21.06 -1.98 -5.01
N ARG A 114 -20.03 -2.71 -5.45
CA ARG A 114 -19.84 -4.15 -5.19
C ARG A 114 -19.01 -4.35 -3.92
N ASP A 115 -19.17 -5.50 -3.29
CA ASP A 115 -18.34 -5.89 -2.16
C ASP A 115 -16.87 -6.08 -2.58
N ALA A 116 -15.97 -6.06 -1.59
CA ALA A 116 -14.53 -6.09 -1.83
C ALA A 116 -14.07 -7.36 -2.56
N HIS A 117 -14.71 -8.51 -2.29
CA HIS A 117 -14.33 -9.76 -2.93
C HIS A 117 -14.77 -9.77 -4.39
N GLY A 118 -16.02 -9.44 -4.68
CA GLY A 118 -16.52 -9.36 -6.05
C GLY A 118 -15.81 -8.29 -6.89
N HIS A 119 -15.38 -7.18 -6.28
CA HIS A 119 -14.56 -6.17 -6.99
C HIS A 119 -13.13 -6.66 -7.23
N LEU A 120 -12.52 -7.36 -6.27
CA LEU A 120 -11.19 -7.96 -6.44
C LEU A 120 -11.15 -8.93 -7.62
N GLU A 121 -12.12 -9.85 -7.71
CA GLU A 121 -12.20 -10.81 -8.83
C GLU A 121 -12.25 -10.10 -10.17
N ARG A 122 -13.06 -9.03 -10.26
CA ARG A 122 -13.14 -8.20 -11.46
C ARG A 122 -11.80 -7.55 -11.80
N VAL A 123 -11.09 -6.99 -10.82
CA VAL A 123 -9.77 -6.38 -11.04
C VAL A 123 -8.79 -7.41 -11.58
N LEU A 124 -8.75 -8.61 -11.02
CA LEU A 124 -7.88 -9.69 -11.49
C LEU A 124 -8.24 -10.11 -12.92
N GLU A 125 -9.53 -10.24 -13.23
CA GLU A 125 -10.00 -10.53 -14.58
C GLU A 125 -9.60 -9.44 -15.58
N GLU A 126 -9.81 -8.17 -15.25
CA GLU A 126 -9.43 -7.03 -16.10
C GLU A 126 -7.91 -7.00 -16.36
N LEU A 127 -7.09 -7.28 -15.35
CA LEU A 127 -5.63 -7.35 -15.50
C LEU A 127 -5.21 -8.53 -16.39
N SER A 128 -5.88 -9.68 -16.27
CA SER A 128 -5.62 -10.86 -17.09
C SER A 128 -6.01 -10.61 -18.55
N GLN A 129 -7.20 -10.06 -18.80
CA GLN A 129 -7.71 -9.78 -20.14
C GLN A 129 -6.84 -8.77 -20.90
N ARG A 130 -6.23 -7.83 -20.18
CA ARG A 130 -5.32 -6.82 -20.75
C ARG A 130 -3.85 -7.22 -20.73
N GLU A 131 -3.55 -8.44 -20.30
CA GLU A 131 -2.18 -8.98 -20.19
C GLU A 131 -1.25 -8.10 -19.34
N VAL A 132 -1.79 -7.41 -18.34
CA VAL A 132 -1.03 -6.49 -17.48
C VAL A 132 -0.32 -7.28 -16.41
N ILE A 133 0.97 -7.52 -16.55
CA ILE A 133 1.78 -8.36 -15.65
C ILE A 133 2.54 -7.61 -14.54
N ASN A 134 2.67 -6.29 -14.66
CA ASN A 134 3.53 -5.45 -13.83
C ASN A 134 2.78 -4.73 -12.70
N THR A 135 1.52 -5.07 -12.44
CA THR A 135 0.69 -4.41 -11.41
C THR A 135 0.45 -5.35 -10.24
N GLY A 136 0.80 -4.89 -9.03
CA GLY A 136 0.49 -5.57 -7.79
C GLY A 136 -0.98 -5.42 -7.40
N VAL A 137 -1.57 -6.46 -6.83
CA VAL A 137 -2.95 -6.43 -6.31
C VAL A 137 -2.93 -6.78 -4.84
N ILE A 138 -3.52 -5.90 -4.03
CA ILE A 138 -3.47 -5.92 -2.57
C ILE A 138 -4.91 -5.92 -2.04
N THR A 139 -5.20 -6.73 -1.03
CA THR A 139 -6.43 -6.63 -0.24
C THR A 139 -6.12 -6.07 1.14
N THR A 140 -7.01 -5.23 1.66
CA THR A 140 -6.88 -4.67 3.01
C THR A 140 -8.17 -4.87 3.81
N PRO A 141 -8.07 -5.11 5.13
CA PRO A 141 -9.25 -5.14 6.00
C PRO A 141 -9.88 -3.75 6.21
N ASP A 142 -9.11 -2.66 6.08
CA ASP A 142 -9.62 -1.28 6.23
C ASP A 142 -8.89 -0.31 5.28
N VAL A 143 -9.65 0.20 4.33
CA VAL A 143 -9.14 1.08 3.26
C VAL A 143 -8.63 2.43 3.74
N ARG A 144 -9.04 2.89 4.94
CA ARG A 144 -8.53 4.15 5.53
C ARG A 144 -7.07 4.03 5.96
N PHE A 145 -6.60 2.79 6.10
CA PHE A 145 -5.23 2.43 6.47
C PHE A 145 -4.45 1.86 5.28
N TYR A 146 -4.89 2.14 4.05
CA TYR A 146 -4.19 1.76 2.82
C TYR A 146 -2.67 2.01 2.82
N PRO A 147 -2.11 3.05 3.48
CA PRO A 147 -0.66 3.22 3.50
C PRO A 147 0.08 2.12 4.26
N VAL A 148 -0.54 1.54 5.29
CA VAL A 148 0.00 0.39 6.05
C VAL A 148 -0.02 -0.87 5.19
N SER A 149 -1.09 -1.05 4.41
CA SER A 149 -1.19 -2.16 3.47
C SER A 149 -0.17 -2.04 2.33
N ILE A 150 0.11 -0.82 1.89
CA ILE A 150 1.17 -0.53 0.93
C ILE A 150 2.55 -0.83 1.54
N ASP A 151 2.80 -0.44 2.79
CA ASP A 151 4.06 -0.78 3.49
C ASP A 151 4.29 -2.29 3.50
N ARG A 152 3.25 -3.08 3.83
CA ARG A 152 3.32 -4.55 3.73
C ARG A 152 3.66 -5.01 2.31
N PHE A 153 2.97 -4.47 1.29
CA PHE A 153 3.23 -4.84 -0.09
C PHE A 153 4.69 -4.61 -0.47
N ILE A 154 5.22 -3.41 -0.19
CA ILE A 154 6.61 -3.09 -0.51
C ILE A 154 7.56 -4.02 0.25
N ARG A 155 7.31 -4.27 1.54
CA ARG A 155 8.11 -5.21 2.33
C ARG A 155 8.13 -6.60 1.70
N GLU A 156 6.98 -7.10 1.25
CA GLU A 156 6.88 -8.43 0.67
C GLU A 156 7.61 -8.54 -0.69
N ILE A 157 7.62 -7.48 -1.48
CA ILE A 157 8.41 -7.41 -2.72
C ILE A 157 9.90 -7.35 -2.39
N LEU A 158 10.33 -6.47 -1.48
CA LEU A 158 11.74 -6.35 -1.09
C LEU A 158 12.27 -7.65 -0.46
N ASP A 159 11.51 -8.28 0.43
CA ASP A 159 11.88 -9.55 1.06
C ASP A 159 12.08 -10.68 0.04
N GLN A 160 11.32 -10.68 -1.05
CA GLN A 160 11.49 -11.64 -2.14
C GLN A 160 12.79 -11.36 -2.91
N GLU A 161 13.03 -10.11 -3.28
CA GLU A 161 14.18 -9.71 -4.11
C GLU A 161 15.52 -9.80 -3.37
N PHE A 162 15.56 -9.64 -2.05
CA PHE A 162 16.80 -9.71 -1.26
C PHE A 162 17.06 -11.08 -0.59
N ARG A 163 16.15 -12.06 -0.74
CA ARG A 163 16.38 -13.44 -0.28
C ARG A 163 17.03 -14.35 -1.33
N GLU A 164 17.11 -13.91 -2.58
CA GLU A 164 17.90 -14.53 -3.67
C GLU A 164 19.32 -13.95 -3.72
#